data_AF-A0A212DYI7-F1
#
_entry.id   AF-A0A212DYI7-F1
#
_cell.length_a   1.000
_cell.length_b   1.000
_cell.length_c   1.000
_cell.angle_alpha   90.00
_cell.angle_beta   90.00
_cell.angle_gamma   90.00
#
_symmetry.space_group_name_H-M   'P 1'
#
loop_
_entity.id
_entity.type
_entity.pdbx_description
1 polymer ?
#
loop_
_entity_poly.entity_id
_entity_poly.type
_entity_poly.pdbx_seq_one_letter_code
_entity_poly.pdbx_strand_id
1 'polypeptide(L)' 'MSRSYRHKQIIGNTFAESEKKDKLICNKKLRKLARMLLMKHFEDFIEPLKNEVSDRWVMSKEGKKYFNKSKFPQFMRK' A
#
# COMPACT_ATOMS: atom_id res chain seq x y z
N MET A 1 -4.89 15.54 -2.32
CA MET A 1 -5.94 14.80 -1.57
C MET A 1 -6.62 15.79 -0.62
N SER A 2 -7.65 16.51 -1.08
CA SER A 2 -8.41 17.52 -0.32
C SER A 2 -9.55 16.92 0.53
N ARG A 3 -9.39 15.67 0.97
CA ARG A 3 -10.39 15.07 1.88
C ARG A 3 -10.09 15.63 3.25
N SER A 4 -10.90 16.59 3.70
CA SER A 4 -10.71 17.20 5.01
C SER A 4 -10.58 16.08 6.06
N TYR A 5 -9.50 16.12 6.84
CA TYR A 5 -9.31 15.24 8.00
C TYR A 5 -10.52 15.30 8.95
N ARG A 6 -11.33 16.38 8.85
CA ARG A 6 -12.57 16.70 9.55
C ARG A 6 -13.71 15.68 9.44
N HIS A 7 -13.79 14.86 8.38
CA HIS A 7 -14.86 13.84 8.22
C HIS A 7 -14.39 12.39 8.34
N LYS A 8 -13.09 12.11 8.19
CA LYS A 8 -12.55 10.75 8.22
C LYS A 8 -12.15 10.37 9.64
N GLN A 9 -13.00 9.59 10.31
CA GLN A 9 -12.70 8.91 11.58
C GLN A 9 -11.77 7.71 11.36
N ILE A 10 -10.78 7.81 10.50
CA ILE A 10 -9.86 6.70 10.23
C ILE A 10 -8.47 7.19 10.57
N ILE A 11 -7.94 6.70 11.69
CA ILE A 11 -6.57 6.97 12.14
C ILE A 11 -5.67 5.79 11.78
N GLY A 12 -4.41 6.09 11.44
CA GLY A 12 -3.38 5.07 11.26
C GLY A 12 -2.99 4.46 12.61
N ASN A 13 -2.75 3.16 12.63
CA ASN A 13 -2.20 2.42 13.78
C ASN A 13 -0.68 2.55 13.87
N THR A 14 -0.07 2.98 12.78
CA THR A 14 1.36 3.02 12.52
C THR A 14 1.72 4.42 12.04
N PHE A 15 2.95 4.86 12.29
CA PHE A 15 3.49 6.09 11.71
C PHE A 15 3.68 6.03 10.18
N ALA A 16 3.45 4.87 9.57
CA ALA A 16 3.43 4.72 8.12
C ALA A 16 2.27 5.54 7.52
N GLU A 17 2.61 6.59 6.79
CA GLU A 17 1.63 7.49 6.16
C GLU A 17 0.81 6.80 5.05
N SER A 18 1.42 5.88 4.30
CA SER A 18 0.75 5.16 3.22
C SER A 18 1.58 4.00 2.66
N GLU A 19 0.93 2.88 2.33
CA GLU A 19 1.55 1.78 1.56
C GLU A 19 1.74 2.11 0.07
N LYS A 20 1.30 3.29 -0.39
CA LYS A 20 1.27 3.65 -1.82
C LYS A 20 2.65 3.58 -2.46
N LYS A 21 3.68 4.06 -1.76
CA LYS A 21 5.07 4.06 -2.25
C LYS A 21 5.57 2.62 -2.44
N ASP A 22 5.32 1.77 -1.47
CA ASP A 22 5.72 0.35 -1.50
C ASP A 22 4.99 -0.38 -2.64
N LYS A 23 3.68 -0.18 -2.79
CA LYS A 23 2.89 -0.74 -3.90
C LYS A 23 3.42 -0.31 -5.27
N LEU A 24 3.82 0.95 -5.39
CA LEU A 24 4.40 1.49 -6.62
C LEU A 24 5.75 0.85 -6.93
N ILE A 25 6.61 0.64 -5.92
CA ILE A 25 7.90 -0.04 -6.07
C ILE A 25 7.70 -1.51 -6.46
N CYS A 26 6.81 -2.25 -5.79
CA CYS A 26 6.46 -3.63 -6.14
C CYS A 26 6.04 -3.75 -7.60
N ASN A 27 5.08 -2.92 -8.03
CA ASN A 27 4.57 -2.95 -9.40
C ASN A 27 5.62 -2.52 -10.45
N LYS A 28 6.58 -1.66 -10.08
CA LYS A 28 7.72 -1.34 -10.95
C LYS A 28 8.66 -2.54 -11.12
N LYS A 29 9.01 -3.21 -10.01
CA LYS A 29 9.87 -4.41 -10.04
C LYS A 29 9.23 -5.53 -10.85
N LEU A 30 7.92 -5.77 -10.66
CA LEU A 30 7.20 -6.82 -11.37
C LEU A 30 7.21 -6.57 -12.88
N ARG A 31 6.86 -5.35 -13.30
CA ARG A 31 6.88 -4.99 -14.73
C ARG A 31 8.27 -5.11 -15.34
N LYS A 32 9.32 -4.75 -14.60
CA LYS A 32 10.70 -4.90 -15.07
C LYS A 32 11.04 -6.37 -15.30
N LEU A 33 10.73 -7.24 -14.34
CA LEU A 33 10.98 -8.68 -14.45
C LEU A 33 10.15 -9.33 -15.56
N ALA A 34 8.85 -9.04 -15.62
CA ALA A 34 7.97 -9.55 -16.67
C ALA A 34 8.49 -9.18 -18.06
N ARG A 35 8.91 -7.91 -18.27
CA ARG A 35 9.50 -7.47 -19.54
C ARG A 35 10.79 -8.22 -19.88
N MET A 36 11.66 -8.44 -18.90
CA MET A 36 12.91 -9.18 -19.12
C MET A 36 12.65 -10.64 -19.49
N LEU A 37 11.70 -11.29 -18.82
CA LEU A 37 11.32 -12.67 -19.11
C LEU A 37 10.65 -12.81 -20.47
N LEU A 38 9.72 -11.90 -20.81
CA LEU A 38 9.10 -11.84 -22.14
C LEU A 38 10.14 -11.71 -23.27
N MET A 39 11.20 -10.91 -23.07
CA MET A 39 12.26 -10.76 -24.07
C MET A 39 13.14 -12.00 -24.22
N LYS A 40 13.29 -12.80 -23.15
CA LYS A 40 14.24 -13.92 -23.10
C LYS A 40 13.57 -15.28 -23.37
N HIS A 41 12.31 -15.42 -22.97
CA HIS A 41 11.54 -16.65 -22.95
C HIS A 41 10.12 -16.35 -23.46
N PHE A 42 10.01 -15.87 -24.70
CA PHE A 42 8.73 -15.40 -25.24
C PHE A 42 7.69 -16.54 -25.36
N GLU A 43 8.11 -17.71 -25.86
CA GLU A 43 7.21 -18.86 -26.07
C GLU A 43 6.80 -19.54 -24.76
N ASP A 44 7.72 -19.63 -23.78
CA ASP A 44 7.48 -20.21 -22.46
C ASP A 44 7.25 -19.15 -21.37
N PHE A 45 6.70 -18.00 -21.76
CA PHE A 45 6.55 -16.89 -20.82
C PHE A 45 5.55 -17.24 -19.71
N ILE A 46 6.05 -17.31 -18.48
CA ILE A 46 5.24 -17.40 -17.27
C ILE A 46 5.32 -16.05 -16.55
N GLU A 47 4.16 -15.44 -16.29
CA GLU A 47 4.11 -14.16 -15.60
C GLU A 47 4.54 -14.31 -14.13
N PRO A 48 5.51 -13.50 -13.65
CA PRO A 48 5.96 -13.56 -12.26
C PRO A 48 4.85 -13.23 -11.26
N LEU A 49 4.76 -14.01 -10.19
CA LEU A 49 3.82 -13.72 -9.12
C LEU A 49 4.31 -12.53 -8.29
N LYS A 50 3.38 -11.68 -7.83
CA LYS A 50 3.70 -10.52 -6.98
C LYS A 50 4.52 -10.86 -5.73
N ASN A 51 4.28 -12.04 -5.15
CA ASN A 51 4.95 -12.48 -3.94
C ASN A 51 6.39 -12.96 -4.21
N GLU A 52 6.74 -13.32 -5.45
CA GLU A 52 8.11 -13.69 -5.85
C GLU A 52 9.00 -12.46 -6.01
N VAL A 53 8.39 -11.33 -6.40
CA VAL A 53 9.08 -10.07 -6.67
C VAL A 53 9.23 -9.21 -5.42
N SER A 54 8.29 -9.34 -4.49
CA SER A 54 8.21 -8.50 -3.31
C SER A 54 7.50 -9.19 -2.16
N ASP A 55 8.10 -9.12 -0.98
CA ASP A 55 7.46 -9.60 0.24
C ASP A 55 6.40 -8.60 0.71
N ARG A 56 5.15 -9.08 0.80
CA ARG A 56 4.00 -8.31 1.27
C ARG A 56 4.13 -7.96 2.75
N TRP A 57 4.88 -8.71 3.55
CA TRP A 57 5.05 -8.48 4.99
C TRP A 57 6.04 -7.35 5.30
N VAL A 58 6.95 -7.04 4.37
CA VAL A 58 7.94 -5.97 4.51
C VAL A 58 7.36 -4.59 4.14
N MET A 59 6.23 -4.56 3.44
CA MET A 59 5.57 -3.30 3.10
C MET A 59 5.10 -2.59 4.37
N SER A 60 5.26 -1.26 4.40
CA SER A 60 4.64 -0.46 5.45
C SER A 60 3.15 -0.77 5.47
N LYS A 61 2.65 -1.22 6.63
CA LYS A 61 1.25 -1.57 6.78
C LYS A 61 0.47 -0.36 7.22
N GLU A 62 -0.54 0.02 6.44
CA GLU A 62 -1.59 0.87 6.96
C GLU A 62 -2.48 0.02 7.86
N GLY A 63 -2.08 -0.16 9.12
CA GLY A 63 -3.09 -0.48 10.11
C GLY A 63 -4.03 0.72 10.19
N LYS A 64 -5.34 0.52 9.99
CA LYS A 64 -6.34 1.59 10.15
C LYS A 64 -7.27 1.20 11.29
N LYS A 65 -7.56 2.16 12.16
CA LYS A 65 -8.59 2.05 13.20
C LYS A 65 -9.62 3.15 13.02
N TYR A 66 -10.85 2.84 13.41
CA TYR A 66 -11.84 3.88 13.58
C TYR A 66 -11.44 4.77 14.77
N PHE A 67 -11.55 6.08 14.58
CA PHE A 67 -11.30 7.08 15.60
C PHE A 67 -12.35 6.95 16.69
N ASN A 68 -11.92 6.64 17.90
CA ASN A 68 -12.82 6.51 19.03
C ASN A 68 -13.20 7.89 19.56
N LYS A 69 -14.39 8.36 19.17
CA LYS A 69 -14.94 9.67 19.57
C LYS A 69 -15.08 9.85 21.08
N SER A 70 -15.36 8.77 21.81
CA SER A 70 -15.54 8.81 23.27
C SER A 70 -14.21 9.05 23.99
N LYS A 71 -13.10 8.54 23.46
CA LYS A 71 -11.77 8.72 24.06
C LYS A 71 -11.13 10.06 23.74
N PHE A 72 -11.45 10.66 22.59
CA PHE A 72 -10.77 11.83 22.06
C PHE A 72 -11.73 12.85 21.42
N PRO A 73 -12.74 13.33 22.17
CA PRO A 73 -13.77 14.22 21.61
C PRO A 73 -13.21 15.56 21.13
N GLN A 74 -12.08 16.04 21.68
CA GLN A 74 -11.49 17.34 21.35
C GLN A 74 -10.96 17.46 19.90
N PHE A 75 -10.72 16.33 19.23
CA PHE A 75 -10.30 16.32 17.83
C PHE A 75 -11.48 16.23 16.85
N MET A 76 -12.72 16.14 17.36
CA MET A 76 -13.94 16.28 16.58
C MET A 76 -14.48 17.70 16.72
N ARG A 77 -15.09 18.23 15.65
CA ARG A 77 -15.78 19.52 15.71
C ARG A 77 -17.01 19.38 16.62
N LYS A 78 -17.20 20.32 17.54
CA LYS A 78 -18.42 20.50 18.34
C LYS A 78 -19.66 20.59 17.45
#